data_AF-A0A7Y2NAH7-F1
#
_entry.id   AF-A0A7Y2NAH7-F1
#
_cell.length_a   1.000
_cell.length_b   1.000
_cell.length_c   1.000
_cell.angle_alpha   90.00
_cell.angle_beta   90.00
_cell.angle_gamma   90.00
#
_symmetry.space_group_name_H-M   'P 1'
#
loop_
_entity.id
_entity.type
_entity.pdbx_description
1 polymer ?
#
loop_
_entity_poly.entity_id
_entity_poly.type
_entity_poly.pdbx_seq_one_letter_code
_entity_poly.pdbx_strand_id
1 'polypeptide(L)'
;MASRPPAQFVISIDLEMSWGSMHHDLPHDDTPYRREREIVDGVLSLMAKHGITATWAVVGHLFLAECTNDENGRPHSQIPRPDYRWLDRDWYDPDPVSTLEASPTWYGPDLVKAIRECPVPQEVASHSFGHIIVGDPDCDADAFRADLLECKAIAEAEGIDLQSFVFPRNKVGHVDILSESGFSSYRSPTPDRFAGMSRPRRVAAAAMEMVRPSATFGATRHSKIVDIPQTYM
;
A
#
# COMPACT_ATOMS: atom_id res chain seq x y z
N MET A 1 10.54 31.11 24.89
CA MET A 1 11.00 30.00 24.04
C MET A 1 9.76 29.38 23.40
N ALA A 2 9.66 29.36 22.08
CA ALA A 2 8.58 28.62 21.42
C ALA A 2 8.79 27.12 21.71
N SER A 3 7.77 26.44 22.26
CA SER A 3 7.81 24.99 22.45
C SER A 3 8.01 24.32 21.10
N ARG A 4 8.97 23.41 21.00
CA ARG A 4 9.09 22.55 19.81
C ARG A 4 7.75 21.84 19.60
N PRO A 5 7.25 21.75 18.36
CA PRO A 5 6.04 20.98 18.09
C PRO A 5 6.24 19.53 18.59
N PRO A 6 5.20 18.89 19.14
CA PRO A 6 5.30 17.52 19.59
C PRO A 6 5.66 16.62 18.41
N ALA A 7 6.57 15.66 18.64
CA ALA A 7 6.85 14.63 17.67
C ALA A 7 5.62 13.73 17.54
N GLN A 8 5.29 13.35 16.30
CA GLN A 8 4.25 12.39 16.01
C GLN A 8 4.89 11.05 15.64
N PHE A 9 4.30 9.96 16.13
CA PHE A 9 4.67 8.60 15.78
C PHE A 9 3.52 7.98 15.01
N VAL A 10 3.77 7.57 13.77
CA VAL A 10 2.77 7.02 12.86
C VAL A 10 3.15 5.58 12.55
N ILE A 11 2.19 4.67 12.71
CA ILE A 11 2.30 3.28 12.28
C ILE A 11 1.50 3.14 11.01
N SER A 12 2.14 2.75 9.91
CA SER A 12 1.46 2.34 8.69
C SER A 12 1.88 0.92 8.32
N ILE A 13 0.92 0.12 7.87
CA ILE A 13 1.09 -1.31 7.58
C ILE A 13 0.56 -1.53 6.17
N ASP A 14 1.37 -2.15 5.31
CA ASP A 14 0.98 -2.47 3.94
C ASP A 14 0.31 -3.85 3.97
N LEU A 15 -0.93 -3.93 3.50
CA LEU A 15 -1.71 -5.17 3.38
C LEU A 15 -1.88 -5.51 1.90
N GLU A 16 -1.06 -6.44 1.43
CA GLU A 16 -0.88 -6.73 0.00
C GLU A 16 -1.34 -8.15 -0.38
N MET A 17 -1.19 -9.14 0.52
CA MET A 17 -1.40 -10.55 0.21
C MET A 17 -0.64 -10.95 -1.08
N SER A 18 -1.23 -11.71 -2.01
CA SER A 18 -0.55 -12.13 -3.25
C SER A 18 -0.12 -10.97 -4.15
N TRP A 19 -0.80 -9.82 -4.06
CA TRP A 19 -0.49 -8.67 -4.91
C TRP A 19 0.92 -8.14 -4.68
N GLY A 20 1.45 -8.25 -3.45
CA GLY A 20 2.80 -7.80 -3.11
C GLY A 20 3.92 -8.56 -3.84
N SER A 21 3.61 -9.80 -4.25
CA SER A 21 4.56 -10.73 -4.86
C SER A 21 4.21 -11.10 -6.30
N MET A 22 3.13 -10.56 -6.87
CA MET A 22 2.60 -11.00 -8.16
C MET A 22 3.50 -10.72 -9.36
N HIS A 23 4.43 -9.77 -9.29
CA HIS A 23 5.46 -9.52 -10.32
C HIS A 23 6.78 -10.25 -10.04
N HIS A 24 6.80 -11.14 -9.04
CA HIS A 24 7.87 -12.09 -8.75
C HIS A 24 7.31 -13.52 -8.77
N ASP A 25 8.15 -14.49 -8.41
CA ASP A 25 7.71 -15.87 -8.22
C ASP A 25 6.71 -15.93 -7.05
N LEU A 26 5.46 -16.24 -7.36
CA LEU A 26 4.46 -16.54 -6.34
C LEU A 26 4.90 -17.79 -5.55
N PRO A 27 4.68 -17.82 -4.21
CA PRO A 27 4.93 -19.00 -3.41
C PRO A 27 4.24 -20.23 -3.99
N HIS A 28 4.88 -21.40 -3.89
CA HIS A 28 4.32 -22.66 -4.37
C HIS A 28 3.10 -23.15 -3.56
N ASP A 29 2.85 -22.59 -2.38
CA ASP A 29 1.68 -22.90 -1.57
C ASP A 29 1.13 -21.68 -0.83
N ASP A 30 -0.10 -21.78 -0.33
CA ASP A 30 -0.83 -20.68 0.32
C ASP A 30 -0.47 -20.49 1.81
N THR A 31 0.50 -21.22 2.35
CA THR A 31 0.83 -21.21 3.78
C THR A 31 1.31 -19.84 4.27
N PRO A 32 2.17 -19.09 3.54
CA PRO A 32 2.56 -17.74 3.95
C PRO A 32 1.37 -16.80 4.11
N TYR A 33 0.41 -16.88 3.19
CA TYR A 33 -0.76 -16.01 3.17
C TYR A 33 -1.80 -16.37 4.23
N ARG A 34 -1.98 -17.67 4.54
CA ARG A 34 -2.78 -18.08 5.71
C ARG A 34 -2.21 -17.51 7.00
N ARG A 35 -0.89 -17.57 7.16
CA ARG A 35 -0.20 -16.98 8.30
C ARG A 35 -0.35 -15.45 8.33
N GLU A 36 -0.35 -14.79 7.18
CA GLU A 36 -0.57 -13.34 7.09
C GLU A 36 -1.93 -12.94 7.70
N ARG A 37 -3.01 -13.69 7.42
CA ARG A 37 -4.32 -13.44 8.04
C ARG A 37 -4.30 -13.57 9.57
N GLU A 38 -3.66 -14.63 10.08
CA GLU A 38 -3.46 -14.81 11.53
C GLU A 38 -2.64 -13.66 12.15
N ILE A 39 -1.65 -13.14 11.41
CA ILE A 39 -0.85 -11.99 11.82
C ILE A 39 -1.70 -10.72 11.88
N VAL A 40 -2.56 -10.48 10.88
CA VAL A 40 -3.47 -9.32 10.88
C VAL A 40 -4.33 -9.33 12.15
N ASP A 41 -4.96 -10.46 12.47
CA ASP A 41 -5.77 -10.60 13.69
C ASP A 41 -4.95 -10.37 14.97
N GLY A 42 -3.73 -10.92 15.01
CA GLY A 42 -2.81 -10.73 16.13
C GLY A 42 -2.40 -9.27 16.31
N VAL A 43 -2.09 -8.57 15.21
CA VAL A 43 -1.72 -7.15 15.22
C VAL A 43 -2.91 -6.30 15.66
N LEU A 44 -4.11 -6.50 15.09
CA LEU A 44 -5.32 -5.79 15.50
C LEU A 44 -5.64 -6.01 16.98
N SER A 45 -5.45 -7.24 17.49
CA SER A 45 -5.61 -7.55 18.91
C SER A 45 -4.63 -6.80 19.79
N LEU A 46 -3.37 -6.67 19.37
CA LEU A 46 -2.35 -5.89 20.08
C LEU A 46 -2.68 -4.38 20.05
N MET A 47 -3.07 -3.86 18.88
CA MET A 47 -3.48 -2.46 18.73
C MET A 47 -4.67 -2.14 19.65
N ALA A 48 -5.70 -2.99 19.64
CA ALA A 48 -6.87 -2.86 20.51
C ALA A 48 -6.50 -2.91 22.00
N LYS A 49 -5.69 -3.88 22.41
CA LYS A 49 -5.22 -4.04 23.80
C LYS A 49 -4.48 -2.80 24.30
N HIS A 50 -3.72 -2.14 23.44
CA HIS A 50 -2.86 -1.02 23.81
C HIS A 50 -3.44 0.36 23.45
N GLY A 51 -4.66 0.43 22.88
CA GLY A 51 -5.26 1.70 22.49
C GLY A 51 -4.51 2.39 21.34
N ILE A 52 -3.83 1.63 20.49
CA ILE A 52 -2.98 2.14 19.40
C ILE A 52 -3.80 2.18 18.10
N THR A 53 -3.70 3.31 17.40
CA THR A 53 -4.26 3.49 16.05
C THR A 53 -3.16 3.28 15.03
N ALA A 54 -3.51 2.75 13.86
CA ALA A 54 -2.60 2.58 12.73
C ALA A 54 -3.34 2.83 11.41
N THR A 55 -2.55 3.07 10.36
CA THR A 55 -3.02 3.20 8.98
C THR A 55 -2.71 1.93 8.22
N TRP A 56 -3.72 1.26 7.70
CA TRP A 56 -3.59 0.04 6.90
C TRP A 56 -3.69 0.42 5.43
N ALA A 57 -2.57 0.40 4.71
CA ALA A 57 -2.54 0.63 3.28
C ALA A 57 -2.93 -0.66 2.57
N VAL A 58 -4.19 -0.73 2.12
CA VAL A 58 -4.78 -1.94 1.56
C VAL A 58 -4.78 -1.86 0.03
N VAL A 59 -4.34 -2.93 -0.62
CA VAL A 59 -4.52 -3.09 -2.07
C VAL A 59 -6.01 -3.18 -2.39
N GLY A 60 -6.50 -2.30 -3.27
CA GLY A 60 -7.93 -2.14 -3.55
C GLY A 60 -8.63 -3.40 -4.05
N HIS A 61 -7.91 -4.29 -4.75
CA HIS A 61 -8.45 -5.58 -5.13
C HIS A 61 -8.89 -6.44 -3.93
N LEU A 62 -8.26 -6.30 -2.76
CA LEU A 62 -8.63 -7.07 -1.56
C LEU A 62 -10.02 -6.75 -1.04
N PHE A 63 -10.65 -5.65 -1.47
CA PHE A 63 -12.04 -5.34 -1.12
C PHE A 63 -13.04 -6.23 -1.87
N LEU A 64 -12.62 -6.86 -2.98
CA LEU A 64 -13.48 -7.74 -3.77
C LEU A 64 -13.62 -9.11 -3.09
N ALA A 65 -14.83 -9.67 -3.10
CA ALA A 65 -15.07 -11.06 -2.70
C ALA A 65 -14.91 -12.04 -3.87
N GLU A 66 -15.03 -11.54 -5.10
CA GLU A 66 -14.91 -12.31 -6.33
C GLU A 66 -14.47 -11.41 -7.48
N CYS A 67 -13.93 -12.01 -8.54
CA CYS A 67 -13.63 -11.34 -9.80
C CYS A 67 -14.16 -12.18 -10.96
N THR A 68 -14.54 -11.51 -12.05
CA THR A 68 -15.02 -12.15 -13.28
C THR A 68 -14.29 -11.57 -14.49
N ASN A 69 -14.18 -12.38 -15.54
CA ASN A 69 -13.65 -11.94 -16.81
C ASN A 69 -14.69 -11.17 -17.61
N ASP A 70 -14.23 -10.26 -18.45
CA ASP A 70 -15.04 -9.70 -19.52
C ASP A 70 -15.34 -10.72 -20.64
N GLU A 71 -16.05 -10.26 -21.67
CA GLU A 71 -16.41 -11.07 -22.85
C GLU A 71 -15.20 -11.64 -23.63
N ASN A 72 -14.01 -11.06 -23.45
CA ASN A 72 -12.77 -11.47 -24.08
C ASN A 72 -11.88 -12.30 -23.15
N GLY A 73 -12.37 -12.67 -21.96
CA GLY A 73 -11.61 -13.47 -21.00
C GLY A 73 -10.60 -12.66 -20.20
N ARG A 74 -10.77 -11.34 -20.08
CA ARG A 74 -9.82 -10.44 -19.41
C ARG A 74 -10.37 -9.93 -18.07
N PRO A 75 -9.63 -10.05 -16.95
CA PRO A 75 -10.05 -9.48 -15.67
C PRO A 75 -9.90 -7.96 -15.70
N HIS A 76 -10.64 -7.19 -14.90
CA HIS A 76 -10.45 -5.73 -14.74
C HIS A 76 -10.29 -4.95 -16.07
N SER A 77 -11.07 -5.27 -17.09
CA SER A 77 -10.92 -4.66 -18.42
C SER A 77 -11.33 -3.17 -18.47
N GLN A 78 -12.04 -2.70 -17.44
CA GLN A 78 -12.40 -1.30 -17.24
C GLN A 78 -11.20 -0.41 -16.86
N ILE A 79 -10.08 -1.00 -16.43
CA ILE A 79 -8.91 -0.27 -15.96
C ILE A 79 -7.82 -0.30 -17.06
N PRO A 80 -7.47 0.86 -17.66
CA PRO A 80 -6.23 1.02 -18.41
C PRO A 80 -5.04 0.52 -17.61
N ARG A 81 -4.14 -0.21 -18.28
CA ARG A 81 -3.07 -0.94 -17.60
C ARG A 81 -1.73 -0.30 -17.86
N PRO A 82 -0.82 -0.31 -16.88
CA PRO A 82 0.59 -0.08 -17.13
C PRO A 82 1.14 -1.13 -18.10
N ASP A 83 1.97 -0.70 -19.06
CA ASP A 83 2.65 -1.58 -20.03
C ASP A 83 4.15 -1.62 -19.71
N TYR A 84 4.48 -2.26 -18.58
CA TYR A 84 5.86 -2.34 -18.10
C TYR A 84 6.71 -3.15 -19.08
N ARG A 85 7.68 -2.50 -19.74
CA ARG A 85 8.54 -3.16 -20.75
C ARG A 85 9.39 -4.31 -20.20
N TRP A 86 9.55 -4.38 -18.88
CA TRP A 86 10.28 -5.43 -18.18
C TRP A 86 9.40 -6.63 -17.77
N LEU A 87 8.07 -6.54 -17.95
CA LEU A 87 7.12 -7.59 -17.63
C LEU A 87 6.58 -8.21 -18.92
N ASP A 88 6.79 -9.50 -19.12
CA ASP A 88 6.39 -10.24 -20.33
C ASP A 88 4.93 -10.77 -20.26
N ARG A 89 4.04 -10.01 -19.61
CA ARG A 89 2.62 -10.36 -19.41
C ARG A 89 1.79 -9.15 -18.99
N ASP A 90 0.46 -9.28 -19.04
CA ASP A 90 -0.45 -8.26 -18.51
C ASP A 90 -0.31 -8.16 -16.98
N TRP A 91 -0.48 -6.95 -16.44
CA TRP A 91 -0.37 -6.72 -14.99
C TRP A 91 -1.39 -7.53 -14.18
N TYR A 92 -2.61 -7.70 -14.69
CA TYR A 92 -3.69 -8.39 -13.99
C TYR A 92 -3.80 -9.88 -14.35
N ASP A 93 -2.95 -10.41 -15.25
CA ASP A 93 -2.91 -11.84 -15.60
C ASP A 93 -2.79 -12.78 -14.37
N PRO A 94 -2.10 -12.42 -13.28
CA PRO A 94 -2.02 -13.25 -12.09
C PRO A 94 -3.33 -13.40 -11.30
N ASP A 95 -4.33 -12.54 -11.52
CA ASP A 95 -5.64 -12.65 -10.86
C ASP A 95 -6.29 -13.99 -11.23
N PRO A 96 -6.68 -14.82 -10.24
CA PRO A 96 -7.29 -16.13 -10.49
C PRO A 96 -8.70 -16.04 -11.08
N VAL A 97 -9.33 -14.86 -11.11
CA VAL A 97 -10.70 -14.64 -11.60
C VAL A 97 -11.68 -15.60 -10.93
N SER A 98 -11.69 -15.52 -9.61
CA SER A 98 -12.22 -16.54 -8.71
C SER A 98 -12.95 -15.87 -7.55
N THR A 99 -13.13 -16.57 -6.44
CA THR A 99 -13.73 -16.07 -5.20
C THR A 99 -12.76 -16.15 -4.03
N LEU A 100 -13.08 -15.47 -2.93
CA LEU A 100 -12.35 -15.57 -1.66
C LEU A 100 -12.20 -17.02 -1.18
N GLU A 101 -13.22 -17.85 -1.32
CA GLU A 101 -13.19 -19.25 -0.86
C GLU A 101 -12.23 -20.10 -1.69
N ALA A 102 -12.20 -19.88 -3.01
CA ALA A 102 -11.40 -20.67 -3.93
C ALA A 102 -9.96 -20.15 -4.06
N SER A 103 -9.74 -18.86 -3.84
CA SER A 103 -8.41 -18.22 -3.97
C SER A 103 -8.18 -17.19 -2.85
N PRO A 104 -8.12 -17.63 -1.58
CA PRO A 104 -8.10 -16.76 -0.40
C PRO A 104 -6.84 -15.89 -0.26
N THR A 105 -5.88 -16.04 -1.15
CA THR A 105 -4.64 -15.28 -1.17
C THR A 105 -4.73 -14.02 -2.04
N TRP A 106 -5.81 -13.86 -2.83
CA TRP A 106 -6.02 -12.77 -3.79
C TRP A 106 -7.13 -11.78 -3.39
N TYR A 107 -8.01 -12.21 -2.49
CA TYR A 107 -9.16 -11.48 -1.99
C TYR A 107 -9.02 -11.32 -0.48
N GLY A 108 -9.54 -10.24 0.11
CA GLY A 108 -9.45 -10.00 1.55
C GLY A 108 -10.56 -9.13 2.15
N PRO A 109 -11.83 -9.22 1.72
CA PRO A 109 -12.88 -8.36 2.26
C PRO A 109 -13.12 -8.66 3.74
N ASP A 110 -12.83 -9.87 4.19
CA ASP A 110 -12.83 -10.27 5.59
C ASP A 110 -11.72 -9.56 6.40
N LEU A 111 -10.54 -9.33 5.82
CA LEU A 111 -9.46 -8.55 6.45
C LEU A 111 -9.81 -7.07 6.54
N VAL A 112 -10.38 -6.50 5.47
CA VAL A 112 -10.87 -5.11 5.46
C VAL A 112 -11.93 -4.94 6.55
N LYS A 113 -12.86 -5.90 6.64
CA LYS A 113 -13.87 -5.93 7.70
C LYS A 113 -13.24 -6.02 9.09
N ALA A 114 -12.28 -6.91 9.30
CA ALA A 114 -11.59 -7.05 10.59
C ALA A 114 -10.90 -5.75 11.03
N ILE A 115 -10.26 -5.03 10.10
CA ILE A 115 -9.65 -3.72 10.37
C ILE A 115 -10.71 -2.71 10.82
N ARG A 116 -11.86 -2.66 10.15
CA ARG A 116 -12.96 -1.74 10.48
C ARG A 116 -13.67 -2.06 11.79
N GLU A 117 -13.79 -3.35 12.11
CA GLU A 117 -14.43 -3.84 13.32
C GLU A 117 -13.49 -3.83 14.54
N CYS A 118 -12.23 -3.42 14.35
CA CYS A 118 -11.29 -3.25 15.45
C CYS A 118 -11.85 -2.29 16.52
N PRO A 119 -11.85 -2.66 17.81
CA PRO A 119 -12.38 -1.80 18.88
C PRO A 119 -11.69 -0.44 19.02
N VAL A 120 -10.44 -0.34 18.56
CA VAL A 120 -9.69 0.93 18.50
C VAL A 120 -9.67 1.38 17.04
N PRO A 121 -9.96 2.66 16.73
CA PRO A 121 -10.02 3.13 15.36
C PRO A 121 -8.76 2.80 14.55
N GLN A 122 -8.96 2.17 13.40
CA GLN A 122 -7.92 1.93 12.40
C GLN A 122 -8.30 2.69 11.13
N GLU A 123 -7.33 3.33 10.49
CA GLU A 123 -7.53 3.95 9.17
C GLU A 123 -7.31 2.89 8.09
N VAL A 124 -8.20 2.86 7.10
CA VAL A 124 -7.99 2.14 5.84
C VAL A 124 -7.52 3.17 4.80
N ALA A 125 -6.28 3.00 4.33
CA ALA A 125 -5.64 3.81 3.31
C ALA A 125 -5.52 3.03 2.00
N SER A 126 -5.32 3.74 0.89
CA SER A 126 -5.12 3.11 -0.41
C SER A 126 -3.68 2.67 -0.60
N HIS A 127 -3.51 1.48 -1.16
CA HIS A 127 -2.24 1.00 -1.69
C HIS A 127 -2.33 0.71 -3.19
N SER A 128 -3.01 1.60 -3.93
CA SER A 128 -3.51 1.39 -5.32
C SER A 128 -4.56 0.27 -5.41
N PHE A 129 -5.27 0.14 -6.54
CA PHE A 129 -6.18 -0.97 -6.77
C PHE A 129 -5.42 -2.27 -7.04
N GLY A 130 -4.49 -2.26 -8.00
CA GLY A 130 -3.80 -3.46 -8.49
C GLY A 130 -2.35 -3.63 -8.02
N HIS A 131 -1.89 -2.88 -7.01
CA HIS A 131 -0.47 -2.82 -6.61
C HIS A 131 0.47 -2.28 -7.71
N ILE A 132 -0.02 -1.42 -8.62
CA ILE A 132 0.77 -0.92 -9.74
C ILE A 132 1.97 -0.07 -9.30
N ILE A 133 3.10 -0.18 -10.01
CA ILE A 133 4.32 0.59 -9.75
C ILE A 133 4.22 1.99 -10.37
N VAL A 134 3.50 2.88 -9.68
CA VAL A 134 3.18 4.24 -10.17
C VAL A 134 4.42 5.06 -10.58
N GLY A 135 5.52 4.96 -9.83
CA GLY A 135 6.75 5.68 -10.11
C GLY A 135 7.62 5.07 -11.23
N ASP A 136 7.17 4.01 -11.88
CA ASP A 136 7.84 3.45 -13.06
C ASP A 136 7.50 4.29 -14.32
N PRO A 137 8.46 4.58 -15.22
CA PRO A 137 8.20 5.35 -16.43
C PRO A 137 7.14 4.76 -17.38
N ASP A 138 6.87 3.45 -17.29
CA ASP A 138 5.88 2.75 -18.09
C ASP A 138 4.50 2.68 -17.42
N CYS A 139 4.34 3.25 -16.22
CA CYS A 139 3.03 3.53 -15.63
C CYS A 139 2.57 4.93 -16.06
N ASP A 140 1.78 4.97 -17.13
CA ASP A 140 1.23 6.25 -17.59
C ASP A 140 0.22 6.86 -16.59
N ALA A 141 -0.07 8.14 -16.80
CA ALA A 141 -0.96 8.90 -15.93
C ALA A 141 -2.41 8.41 -15.97
N ASP A 142 -2.86 7.84 -17.09
CA ASP A 142 -4.25 7.42 -17.27
C ASP A 142 -4.51 6.07 -16.61
N ALA A 143 -3.55 5.15 -16.66
CA ALA A 143 -3.53 3.92 -15.89
C ALA A 143 -3.59 4.22 -14.38
N PHE A 144 -2.76 5.14 -13.89
CA PHE A 144 -2.80 5.51 -12.47
C PHE A 144 -4.12 6.18 -12.07
N ARG A 145 -4.66 7.10 -12.90
CA ARG A 145 -5.97 7.71 -12.63
C ARG A 145 -7.08 6.68 -12.53
N ALA A 146 -7.13 5.74 -13.47
CA ALA A 146 -8.18 4.73 -13.47
C ALA A 146 -8.05 3.75 -12.31
N ASP A 147 -6.83 3.31 -11.98
CA ASP A 147 -6.56 2.48 -10.81
C ASP A 147 -7.00 3.19 -9.51
N LEU A 148 -6.68 4.48 -9.36
CA LEU A 148 -7.13 5.28 -8.22
C LEU A 148 -8.65 5.39 -8.14
N LEU A 149 -9.31 5.68 -9.26
CA LEU A 149 -10.76 5.83 -9.32
C LEU A 149 -11.47 4.52 -8.97
N GLU A 150 -10.99 3.39 -9.49
CA GLU A 150 -11.52 2.07 -9.17
C GLU A 150 -11.36 1.77 -7.67
N CYS A 151 -10.14 1.96 -7.14
CA CYS A 151 -9.87 1.73 -5.72
C CYS A 151 -10.80 2.56 -4.83
N LYS A 152 -11.05 3.82 -5.19
CA LYS A 152 -11.95 4.71 -4.46
C LYS A 152 -13.40 4.26 -4.57
N ALA A 153 -13.86 3.90 -5.77
CA ALA A 153 -15.24 3.48 -5.99
C ALA A 153 -15.60 2.23 -5.17
N ILE A 154 -14.69 1.23 -5.14
CA ILE A 154 -14.89 0.00 -4.37
C ILE A 154 -14.87 0.29 -2.86
N ALA A 155 -13.93 1.11 -2.37
CA ALA A 155 -13.89 1.48 -0.96
C ALA A 155 -15.12 2.31 -0.53
N GLU A 156 -15.60 3.22 -1.40
CA GLU A 156 -16.80 4.02 -1.15
C GLU A 156 -18.06 3.15 -1.05
N ALA A 157 -18.16 2.09 -1.85
CA ALA A 157 -19.25 1.11 -1.74
C ALA A 157 -19.30 0.42 -0.36
N GLU A 158 -18.15 0.30 0.31
CA GLU A 158 -18.02 -0.20 1.69
C GLU A 158 -18.17 0.90 2.75
N GLY A 159 -18.41 2.14 2.34
CA GLY A 159 -18.53 3.31 3.21
C GLY A 159 -17.18 3.78 3.77
N ILE A 160 -16.09 3.59 3.03
CA ILE A 160 -14.74 3.96 3.40
C ILE A 160 -14.26 5.09 2.49
N ASP A 161 -13.83 6.19 3.08
CA ASP A 161 -13.24 7.32 2.37
C ASP A 161 -11.72 7.26 2.45
N LEU A 162 -11.06 6.98 1.32
CA LEU A 162 -9.61 6.81 1.25
C LEU A 162 -8.93 8.20 1.24
N GLN A 163 -8.32 8.55 2.38
CA GLN A 163 -7.68 9.86 2.61
C GLN A 163 -6.16 9.85 2.50
N SER A 164 -5.54 8.69 2.68
CA SER A 164 -4.09 8.48 2.67
C SER A 164 -3.69 7.46 1.62
N PHE A 165 -2.52 7.65 1.01
CA PHE A 165 -2.00 6.76 -0.04
C PHE A 165 -0.58 6.30 0.26
N VAL A 166 -0.31 5.02 0.09
CA VAL A 166 1.05 4.48 0.13
C VAL A 166 1.37 3.96 -1.26
N PHE A 167 2.48 4.39 -1.84
CA PHE A 167 2.89 3.94 -3.16
C PHE A 167 3.40 2.50 -3.12
N PRO A 168 2.87 1.58 -3.95
CA PRO A 168 3.44 0.24 -4.12
C PRO A 168 4.95 0.32 -4.37
N ARG A 169 5.70 -0.57 -3.70
CA ARG A 169 7.17 -0.60 -3.74
C ARG A 169 7.86 0.71 -3.35
N ASN A 170 7.15 1.62 -2.67
CA ASN A 170 7.60 2.98 -2.36
C ASN A 170 8.06 3.76 -3.60
N LYS A 171 7.50 3.47 -4.78
CA LYS A 171 7.82 4.15 -6.04
C LYS A 171 6.85 5.30 -6.26
N VAL A 172 7.20 6.47 -5.74
CA VAL A 172 6.41 7.70 -5.86
C VAL A 172 6.38 8.18 -7.31
N GLY A 173 5.19 8.47 -7.83
CA GLY A 173 4.93 9.06 -9.14
C GLY A 173 3.59 9.81 -9.14
N HIS A 174 3.36 10.70 -10.10
CA HIS A 174 2.06 11.36 -10.33
C HIS A 174 1.38 11.95 -9.08
N VAL A 175 2.15 12.60 -8.18
CA VAL A 175 1.64 13.15 -6.90
C VAL A 175 0.59 14.25 -7.10
N ASP A 176 0.66 14.96 -8.22
CA ASP A 176 -0.34 15.91 -8.68
C ASP A 176 -1.70 15.23 -8.90
N ILE A 177 -1.73 14.10 -9.62
CA ILE A 177 -2.94 13.29 -9.85
C ILE A 177 -3.51 12.81 -8.51
N LEU A 178 -2.64 12.32 -7.63
CA LEU A 178 -3.04 11.87 -6.30
C LEU A 178 -3.69 13.02 -5.50
N SER A 179 -3.09 14.21 -5.51
CA SER A 179 -3.62 15.39 -4.84
C SER A 179 -4.94 15.88 -5.45
N GLU A 180 -5.09 15.83 -6.77
CA GLU A 180 -6.32 16.21 -7.49
C GLU A 180 -7.46 15.22 -7.23
N SER A 181 -7.12 13.96 -6.97
CA SER A 181 -8.08 12.89 -6.64
C SER A 181 -8.60 12.96 -5.19
N GLY A 182 -8.17 13.96 -4.41
CA GLY A 182 -8.69 14.24 -3.07
C GLY A 182 -7.94 13.57 -1.92
N PHE A 183 -6.79 12.94 -2.15
CA PHE A 183 -5.96 12.42 -1.07
C PHE A 183 -5.30 13.56 -0.30
N SER A 184 -5.29 13.43 1.03
CA SER A 184 -4.76 14.41 1.97
C SER A 184 -3.29 14.15 2.32
N SER A 185 -2.86 12.88 2.27
CA SER A 185 -1.50 12.48 2.58
C SER A 185 -0.98 11.32 1.74
N TYR A 186 0.34 11.20 1.65
CA TYR A 186 1.00 10.01 1.14
C TYR A 186 2.28 9.67 1.91
N ARG A 187 2.73 8.41 1.80
CA ARG A 187 4.00 7.95 2.39
C ARG A 187 5.10 7.86 1.33
N SER A 188 6.13 8.70 1.42
CA SER A 188 7.36 8.54 0.60
C SER A 188 8.34 7.54 1.22
N PRO A 189 9.25 6.95 0.41
CA PRO A 189 10.35 6.15 0.93
C PRO A 189 11.23 6.95 1.89
N THR A 190 11.96 6.23 2.75
CA THR A 190 12.97 6.82 3.62
C THR A 190 13.95 7.67 2.81
N PRO A 191 14.08 8.99 3.10
CA PRO A 191 15.02 9.84 2.40
C PRO A 191 16.44 9.27 2.49
N ASP A 192 17.17 9.27 1.37
CA ASP A 192 18.53 8.71 1.31
C ASP A 192 19.52 9.59 2.07
N ARG A 193 19.66 9.31 3.37
CA ARG A 193 20.60 9.99 4.27
C ARG A 193 22.06 9.67 3.99
N PHE A 194 22.32 8.63 3.20
CA PHE A 194 23.66 8.17 2.88
C PHE A 194 24.02 8.47 1.42
N ALA A 195 23.24 9.35 0.76
CA ALA A 195 23.54 9.82 -0.57
C ALA A 195 24.98 10.38 -0.61
N GLY A 196 25.77 9.91 -1.58
CA GLY A 196 27.18 10.26 -1.71
C GLY A 196 28.15 9.52 -0.78
N MET A 197 27.68 8.63 0.12
CA MET A 197 28.56 7.78 0.91
C MET A 197 29.04 6.55 0.11
N SER A 198 30.30 6.16 0.33
CA SER A 198 30.82 4.87 -0.14
C SER A 198 30.06 3.70 0.49
N ARG A 199 29.88 2.59 -0.23
CA ARG A 199 29.16 1.38 0.22
C ARG A 199 29.53 0.90 1.65
N PRO A 200 30.81 0.83 2.07
CA PRO A 200 31.15 0.40 3.43
C PRO A 200 30.63 1.34 4.52
N ARG A 201 30.68 2.67 4.27
CA ARG A 201 30.16 3.69 5.19
C ARG A 201 28.64 3.65 5.28
N ARG A 202 27.95 3.44 4.16
CA ARG A 202 26.50 3.27 4.13
C ARG A 202 26.06 2.07 4.97
N VAL A 203 26.75 0.92 4.84
CA VAL A 203 26.46 -0.28 5.65
C VAL A 203 26.69 -0.01 7.15
N ALA A 204 27.82 0.58 7.51
CA ALA A 204 28.11 0.89 8.92
C ALA A 204 27.10 1.87 9.52
N ALA A 205 26.70 2.89 8.77
CA ALA A 205 25.72 3.87 9.22
C ALA A 205 24.31 3.27 9.35
N ALA A 206 23.87 2.45 8.39
CA ALA A 206 22.60 1.73 8.48
C ALA A 206 22.55 0.80 9.71
N ALA A 207 23.64 0.09 10.01
CA ALA A 207 23.73 -0.76 11.20
C ALA A 207 23.64 0.04 12.51
N MET A 208 24.23 1.24 12.57
CA MET A 208 24.07 2.13 13.73
C MET A 208 22.63 2.60 13.92
N GLU A 209 21.90 2.86 12.83
CA GLU A 209 20.50 3.29 12.92
C GLU A 209 19.56 2.21 13.43
N MET A 210 19.81 0.94 13.11
CA MET A 210 19.06 -0.18 13.67
C MET A 210 19.17 -0.25 15.20
N VAL A 211 20.32 0.16 15.76
CA VAL A 211 20.57 0.11 17.20
C VAL A 211 20.14 1.41 17.90
N ARG A 212 20.25 2.55 17.20
CA ARG A 212 19.87 3.88 17.69
C ARG A 212 19.12 4.66 16.62
N PRO A 213 17.81 4.40 16.48
CA PRO A 213 16.94 5.22 15.66
C PRO A 213 17.02 6.67 16.14
N SER A 214 17.68 7.54 15.37
CA SER A 214 17.90 8.95 15.71
C SER A 214 17.30 9.91 14.68
N ALA A 215 16.67 9.35 13.64
CA ALA A 215 15.98 10.11 12.62
C ALA A 215 14.61 10.58 13.10
N THR A 216 14.38 11.89 12.98
CA THR A 216 13.04 12.42 12.78
C THR A 216 13.04 13.09 11.42
N PHE A 217 12.16 12.66 10.53
CA PHE A 217 11.94 13.35 9.26
C PHE A 217 10.74 14.27 9.39
N GLY A 218 10.83 15.45 8.79
CA GLY A 218 9.72 16.38 8.74
C GLY A 218 8.75 15.95 7.65
N ALA A 219 7.45 15.97 7.95
CA ALA A 219 6.44 15.91 6.90
C ALA A 219 6.58 17.14 5.98
N THR A 220 6.52 16.92 4.67
CA THR A 220 6.59 18.00 3.67
C THR A 220 5.24 18.19 3.02
N ARG A 221 4.91 19.42 2.61
CA ARG A 221 3.65 19.71 1.91
C ARG A 221 3.95 19.93 0.43
N HIS A 222 3.31 19.17 -0.43
CA HIS A 222 3.36 19.31 -1.88
C HIS A 222 1.98 19.77 -2.35
N SER A 223 1.82 21.05 -2.72
CA SER A 223 0.50 21.62 -3.02
C SER A 223 -0.49 21.43 -1.85
N LYS A 224 -1.55 20.64 -2.04
CA LYS A 224 -2.58 20.35 -1.03
C LYS A 224 -2.32 19.06 -0.24
N ILE A 225 -1.42 18.20 -0.71
CA ILE A 225 -1.14 16.89 -0.10
C ILE A 225 0.11 16.94 0.81
N VAL A 226 0.10 16.14 1.88
CA VAL A 226 1.21 16.04 2.85
C VAL A 226 1.96 14.73 2.64
N ASP A 227 3.27 14.82 2.45
CA ASP A 227 4.19 13.69 2.47
C ASP A 227 4.59 13.39 3.92
N ILE A 228 4.36 12.14 4.34
CA ILE A 228 4.80 11.60 5.61
C ILE A 228 5.89 10.56 5.29
N PRO A 229 7.18 10.93 5.35
CA PRO A 229 8.25 10.02 4.95
C PRO A 229 8.36 8.81 5.87
N GLN A 230 8.57 7.65 5.28
CA GLN A 230 8.93 6.45 6.02
C GLN A 230 10.24 6.69 6.79
N THR A 231 10.31 6.20 8.02
CA THR A 231 11.46 6.45 8.90
C THR A 231 12.30 5.19 9.15
N TYR A 232 11.70 3.99 8.98
CA TYR A 232 12.34 2.68 9.17
C TYR A 232 11.71 1.63 8.23
N MET A 233 12.52 0.68 7.76
CA MET A 233 12.07 -0.61 7.19
C MET A 233 12.30 -1.70 8.24
#